data_AF-A0A6N2YQG9-F1
#
_entry.id   AF-A0A6N2YQG9-F1
#
_cell.length_a   1.000
_cell.length_b   1.000
_cell.length_c   1.000
_cell.angle_alpha   90.00
_cell.angle_beta   90.00
_cell.angle_gamma   90.00
#
_symmetry.space_group_name_H-M   'P 1'
#
loop_
_entity.id
_entity.type
_entity.pdbx_description
1 polymer ?
#
loop_
_entity_poly.entity_id
_entity_poly.type
_entity_poly.pdbx_seq_one_letter_code
_entity_poly.pdbx_strand_id
1 'polypeptide(L)' 'MEPIYPTDIYEYLPHSNCKRCGEDNCMAFADKLSKNEANLSSCAPLRLPEQERNRKAVEKLLNG' A
#
# COMPACT_ATOMS: atom_id res chain seq x y z
N MET A 1 -12.43 15.60 -5.51
CA MET A 1 -11.45 14.56 -5.18
C MET A 1 -11.91 13.30 -5.87
N GLU A 2 -11.09 12.76 -6.76
CA GLU A 2 -11.36 11.46 -7.38
C GLU A 2 -11.11 10.36 -6.34
N PRO A 3 -11.88 9.26 -6.36
CA PRO A 3 -11.64 8.15 -5.46
C PRO A 3 -10.30 7.49 -5.78
N ILE A 4 -9.53 7.16 -4.74
CA ILE A 4 -8.33 6.33 -4.88
C ILE A 4 -8.79 4.89 -5.06
N TYR A 5 -8.43 4.24 -6.15
CA TYR A 5 -8.80 2.84 -6.35
C TYR A 5 -7.78 1.91 -5.65
N PRO A 6 -8.23 0.88 -4.92
CA PRO A 6 -7.34 -0.12 -4.31
C PRO A 6 -6.38 -0.77 -5.31
N THR A 7 -6.80 -0.92 -6.57
CA THR A 7 -5.99 -1.51 -7.65
C THR A 7 -4.75 -0.68 -7.98
N ASP A 8 -4.86 0.64 -7.92
CA ASP A 8 -3.74 1.56 -8.23
C ASP A 8 -2.68 1.49 -7.14
N ILE A 9 -3.10 1.35 -5.88
CA ILE A 9 -2.19 1.10 -4.75
C ILE A 9 -1.58 -0.29 -4.87
N TYR A 10 -2.40 -1.30 -5.17
CA TYR A 10 -1.99 -2.69 -5.23
C TYR A 10 -0.85 -2.92 -6.24
N GLU A 11 -0.84 -2.21 -7.38
CA GLU A 11 0.22 -2.30 -8.39
C GLU A 11 1.63 -2.11 -7.81
N TYR A 12 1.77 -1.23 -6.82
CA TYR A 12 3.04 -0.90 -6.18
C TYR A 12 3.32 -1.69 -4.90
N LEU A 13 2.40 -2.56 -4.46
CA LEU A 13 2.65 -3.38 -3.29
C LEU A 13 3.58 -4.56 -3.60
N PRO A 14 4.26 -5.13 -2.59
CA PRO A 14 5.25 -6.20 -2.80
C PRO A 14 4.67 -7.57 -3.19
N HIS A 15 3.34 -7.70 -3.27
CA HIS A 15 2.56 -8.93 -3.56
C HIS A 15 2.97 -10.20 -2.78
N SER A 16 3.69 -10.06 -1.68
CA SER A 16 4.17 -11.20 -0.88
C SER A 16 3.09 -11.84 -0.03
N ASN A 17 1.94 -11.16 0.15
CA ASN A 17 0.84 -11.59 1.04
C ASN A 17 1.33 -12.02 2.44
N CYS A 18 2.38 -11.37 2.94
CA CYS A 18 3.08 -11.80 4.16
C CYS A 18 2.31 -11.58 5.46
N LYS A 19 1.18 -10.85 5.42
CA LYS A 19 0.30 -10.53 6.57
C LYS A 19 0.96 -9.76 7.73
N ARG A 20 2.19 -9.26 7.56
CA ARG A 20 2.93 -8.51 8.60
C ARG A 20 2.29 -7.15 8.94
N CYS A 21 1.40 -6.64 8.09
CA CYS A 21 0.62 -5.44 8.33
C CYS A 21 -0.71 -5.71 9.07
N GLY A 22 -1.05 -6.97 9.36
CA GLY A 22 -2.32 -7.36 10.00
C GLY A 22 -3.47 -7.67 9.05
N GLU A 23 -3.26 -7.54 7.74
CA GLU A 23 -4.28 -7.81 6.71
C GLU A 23 -4.10 -9.18 6.06
N ASP A 24 -5.20 -9.75 5.56
CA ASP A 24 -5.23 -11.11 4.99
C ASP A 24 -4.34 -11.29 3.75
N ASN A 25 -4.20 -10.23 2.95
CA ASN A 25 -3.37 -10.20 1.75
C ASN A 25 -3.07 -8.74 1.35
N CYS A 26 -2.23 -8.55 0.33
CA CYS A 26 -1.87 -7.22 -0.14
C CYS A 26 -3.05 -6.43 -0.71
N MET A 27 -4.06 -7.08 -1.30
CA MET A 27 -5.25 -6.41 -1.81
C MET A 27 -6.12 -5.86 -0.67
N ALA A 28 -6.30 -6.62 0.42
CA ALA A 28 -7.00 -6.15 1.61
C ALA A 28 -6.30 -4.93 2.24
N PHE A 29 -4.96 -4.94 2.26
CA PHE A 29 -4.18 -3.78 2.69
C PHE A 29 -4.35 -2.58 1.76
N ALA A 30 -4.37 -2.79 0.43
CA ALA A 30 -4.60 -1.73 -0.54
C ALA A 30 -6.00 -1.10 -0.39
N ASP A 31 -7.03 -1.92 -0.15
CA ASP A 31 -8.39 -1.45 0.10
C ASP A 31 -8.45 -0.54 1.34
N LYS A 32 -7.86 -0.96 2.46
CA LYS A 32 -7.79 -0.11 3.66
C LYS A 32 -6.98 1.16 3.46
N LEU A 33 -5.87 1.11 2.71
CA LEU A 33 -5.11 2.33 2.38
C LEU A 33 -5.96 3.33 1.59
N SER A 34 -6.73 2.86 0.60
CA SER A 34 -7.61 3.74 -0.20
C SER A 34 -8.70 4.42 0.63
N LYS A 35 -9.10 3.79 1.74
CA LYS A 35 -10.09 4.29 2.70
C LYS A 35 -9.46 5.06 3.87
N ASN A 36 -8.14 5.21 3.88
CA ASN A 36 -7.38 5.79 4.99
C ASN A 36 -7.60 5.06 6.35
N GLU A 37 -7.89 3.76 6.30
CA GLU A 37 -8.09 2.88 7.47
C GLU A 37 -6.80 2.15 7.87
N ALA A 38 -5.73 2.32 7.09
CA ALA A 38 -4.41 1.77 7.35
C ALA A 38 -3.32 2.79 7.05
N ASN A 39 -2.14 2.61 7.66
CA ASN A 39 -0.97 3.44 7.38
C ASN A 39 0.04 2.69 6.50
N LEU A 40 0.61 3.38 5.52
CA LEU A 40 1.60 2.80 4.59
C LEU A 40 2.81 2.17 5.32
N SER A 41 3.23 2.76 6.45
CA SER A 41 4.36 2.29 7.26
C SER A 41 4.14 0.91 7.89
N SER A 42 2.89 0.43 7.98
CA SER A 42 2.54 -0.92 8.46
C SER A 42 3.05 -2.03 7.53
N CYS A 43 3.34 -1.72 6.26
CA CYS A 43 3.89 -2.70 5.32
C CYS A 43 5.42 -2.78 5.46
N ALA A 44 5.90 -3.69 6.33
CA ALA A 44 7.34 -3.86 6.56
C ALA A 44 8.18 -4.09 5.28
N PRO A 45 7.76 -4.92 4.30
CA PRO A 45 8.52 -5.10 3.07
C PRO A 45 8.60 -3.85 2.20
N LEU A 46 7.59 -2.98 2.22
CA LEU A 46 7.59 -1.73 1.44
C LEU A 46 8.53 -0.66 2.01
N ARG A 47 9.02 -0.85 3.26
CA ARG A 47 10.03 0.01 3.88
C ARG A 47 11.46 -0.37 3.50
N LEU A 48 11.66 -1.46 2.76
CA LEU A 48 12.99 -1.87 2.33
C LEU A 48 13.55 -0.89 1.28
N PRO A 49 14.88 -0.66 1.25
CA PRO A 49 15.50 0.27 0.28
C PRO A 49 15.16 -0.04 -1.18
N GLU A 50 15.05 -1.32 -1.54
CA GLU A 50 14.67 -1.75 -2.90
C GLU A 50 13.23 -1.38 -3.28
N GLN A 51 12.36 -1.12 -2.30
CA GLN A 51 10.96 -0.72 -2.50
C GLN A 51 10.75 0.80 -2.45
N GLU A 52 11.82 1.60 -2.33
CA GLU A 52 11.74 3.06 -2.22
C GLU A 52 10.91 3.71 -3.33
N ARG A 53 11.08 3.27 -4.58
CA ARG A 53 10.32 3.80 -5.73
C ARG A 53 8.82 3.49 -5.60
N ASN A 54 8.50 2.26 -5.23
CA ASN A 54 7.13 1.80 -5.04
C ASN A 54 6.45 2.52 -3.86
N ARG A 55 7.17 2.67 -2.74
CA ARG A 55 6.68 3.42 -1.57
C ARG A 55 6.31 4.85 -1.94
N LYS A 56 7.20 5.55 -2.66
CA LYS A 56 6.95 6.92 -3.15
C LYS A 56 5.77 7.02 -4.11
N ALA A 57 5.57 6.02 -4.96
CA ALA A 57 4.41 5.97 -5.85
C ALA A 57 3.10 5.90 -5.04
N VAL A 58 3.03 5.01 -4.04
CA VAL A 58 1.87 4.93 -3.15
C VAL A 58 1.67 6.21 -2.35
N GLU A 59 2.73 6.80 -1.79
CA GLU A 59 2.65 8.08 -1.07
C GLU A 59 2.07 9.20 -1.95
N LYS A 60 2.40 9.23 -3.25
CA LYS A 60 1.85 10.20 -4.18
C LYS A 60 0.37 9.97 -4.46
N LEU A 61 -0.07 8.71 -4.56
CA LEU A 61 -1.49 8.36 -4.73
C LEU A 61 -2.32 8.76 -3.51
N LEU A 62 -1.80 8.55 -2.30
CA LEU A 62 -2.51 8.84 -1.05
C LEU A 62 -2.58 10.33 -0.69
N ASN A 63 -1.64 11.14 -1.19
CA ASN A 63 -1.54 12.58 -0.91
C ASN A 63 -1.99 13.46 -2.10
N GLY A 64 -2.52 12.85 -3.16
CA GLY A 64 -2.94 13.50 -4.41
C GLY A 64 -4.37 14.02 -4.40
#